data_AF-A0A0G2GEP0-F1
#
_entry.id   AF-A0A0G2GEP0-F1
#
_cell.length_a   1.000
_cell.length_b   1.000
_cell.length_c   1.000
_cell.angle_alpha   90.00
_cell.angle_beta   90.00
_cell.angle_gamma   90.00
#
_symmetry.space_group_name_H-M   'P 1'
#
loop_
_entity.id
_entity.type
_entity.pdbx_description
1 polymer ?
#
loop_
_entity_poly.entity_id
_entity_poly.type
_entity_poly.pdbx_seq_one_letter_code
_entity_poly.pdbx_strand_id
1 'polypeptide(L)'
;MAQAQARILEQYKVKWYRSTFYNALILGICNFLAPRIWGAMNSLGAGGAEKPYLVNSSNGMSFSLMVSSYLFSSTLVHYIGNKWSLIVGTLGYVLYAMGLYTNNRFGTQWTVLFGAAMCGLSAGIFWMSEAAIALSYPEPYTQGRFFGFWLSFRLGGQVLGGATNLGINAQRNQAGSVSYEVYLVFITLQAIEPVAGHLNPGLFKYPGDQQYRYNDVDHWIALAQKVEAAKFHGFFFADALGGNFGLTQQIEHDKRYEMADEYLEVVYKLWESSWREGARVNDGKVFTDPSAVRQINHKGKYFDVPGPALTEPSPQRTPFLLQAGTSGAGKAFAAKHAEAIFVNAHHPELIKPSVDSLRSRAKDFGRYPNGLKIIAGVFIIVAETNEAAQAKLDDLSKYGDREGALALFGGWSGFDLSKYSDKQDFRFVDEPTIRSMVTHWAKTVPGTEGKPWNKKTIAYSLIIGGQSPKIVGNAETVADELER
;
A
#
# COMPACT_ATOMS: atom_id res chain seq x y z
N MET A 1 -4.64 -0.74 45.37
CA MET A 1 -4.82 -0.22 44.00
C MET A 1 -5.78 -1.05 43.15
N ALA A 2 -5.82 -2.39 43.26
CA ALA A 2 -6.77 -3.23 42.50
C ALA A 2 -8.28 -2.99 42.81
N GLN A 3 -8.63 -2.62 44.05
CA GLN A 3 -10.03 -2.31 44.41
C GLN A 3 -10.53 -0.94 43.90
N ALA A 4 -9.63 -0.02 43.52
CA ALA A 4 -10.00 1.28 42.95
C ALA A 4 -10.31 1.16 41.44
N GLN A 5 -9.63 0.25 40.71
CA GLN A 5 -9.95 -0.06 39.32
C GLN A 5 -11.26 -0.84 39.15
N ALA A 6 -11.66 -1.62 40.15
CA ALA A 6 -12.89 -2.41 40.09
C ALA A 6 -14.18 -1.57 40.20
N ARG A 7 -14.12 -0.32 40.68
CA ARG A 7 -15.29 0.57 40.81
C ARG A 7 -15.68 1.32 39.53
N ILE A 8 -14.91 1.24 38.46
CA ILE A 8 -15.14 2.02 37.23
C ILE A 8 -16.07 1.31 36.22
N LEU A 9 -16.49 0.06 36.49
CA LEU A 9 -17.27 -0.75 35.55
C LEU A 9 -18.73 -0.97 35.96
N GLU A 10 -19.38 -0.01 36.63
CA GLU A 10 -20.85 0.00 36.64
C GLU A 10 -21.34 0.44 35.24
N GLN A 11 -21.69 -0.54 34.41
CA GLN A 11 -22.37 -0.28 33.13
C GLN A 11 -23.77 0.26 33.40
N TYR A 12 -23.90 1.59 33.51
CA TYR A 12 -25.20 2.25 33.50
C TYR A 12 -25.92 1.94 32.19
N LYS A 13 -27.20 1.54 32.27
CA LYS A 13 -28.03 1.28 31.08
C LYS A 13 -28.31 2.60 30.36
N VAL A 14 -27.49 2.94 29.36
CA VAL A 14 -27.61 4.17 28.58
C VAL A 14 -28.81 4.05 27.63
N LYS A 15 -29.64 5.10 27.55
CA LYS A 15 -30.71 5.17 26.54
C LYS A 15 -30.08 5.21 25.15
N TRP A 16 -30.63 4.46 24.18
CA TRP A 16 -30.05 4.32 22.84
C TRP A 16 -29.66 5.65 22.18
N TYR A 17 -30.52 6.68 22.23
CA TYR A 17 -30.29 8.01 21.65
C TYR A 17 -29.28 8.90 22.41
N ARG A 18 -28.69 8.39 23.51
CA ARG A 18 -27.59 9.03 24.26
C ARG A 18 -26.35 8.14 24.32
N SER A 19 -26.33 7.06 23.53
CA SER A 19 -25.20 6.14 23.47
C SER A 19 -24.07 6.68 22.59
N THR A 20 -22.85 6.25 22.88
CA THR A 20 -21.66 6.44 22.05
C THR A 20 -21.90 6.03 20.60
N PHE A 21 -22.62 4.92 20.39
CA PHE A 21 -22.99 4.44 19.06
C PHE A 21 -23.92 5.39 18.30
N TYR A 22 -24.92 5.96 18.98
CA TYR A 22 -25.82 6.95 18.38
C TYR A 22 -25.08 8.22 17.97
N ASN A 23 -24.12 8.68 18.79
CA ASN A 23 -23.26 9.80 18.42
C ASN A 23 -22.38 9.48 17.20
N ALA A 24 -21.85 8.25 17.12
CA ALA A 24 -21.09 7.76 15.96
C ALA A 24 -21.95 7.79 14.68
N LEU A 25 -23.21 7.36 14.79
CA LEU A 25 -24.17 7.34 13.70
C LEU A 25 -24.49 8.75 13.20
N ILE A 26 -24.77 9.70 14.09
CA ILE A 26 -25.05 11.09 13.72
C ILE A 26 -23.83 11.74 13.07
N LEU A 27 -22.64 11.56 13.65
CA LEU A 27 -21.39 12.05 13.06
C LEU A 27 -21.12 11.44 11.68
N GLY A 28 -21.30 10.12 11.55
CA GLY A 28 -21.15 9.42 10.28
C GLY A 28 -22.09 9.95 9.21
N ILE A 29 -23.37 10.17 9.54
CA ILE A 29 -24.35 10.76 8.62
C ILE A 29 -23.92 12.18 8.21
N CYS A 30 -23.48 13.02 9.15
CA CYS A 30 -23.00 14.36 8.85
C CYS A 30 -21.77 14.34 7.93
N ASN A 31 -20.80 13.44 8.17
CA ASN A 31 -19.62 13.28 7.30
C ASN A 31 -20.02 12.84 5.89
N PHE A 32 -20.91 11.86 5.81
CA PHE A 32 -21.41 11.34 4.54
C PHE A 32 -22.09 12.43 3.71
N LEU A 33 -23.03 13.17 4.31
CA LEU A 33 -23.86 14.14 3.59
C LEU A 33 -23.13 15.43 3.19
N ALA A 34 -22.06 15.80 3.89
CA ALA A 34 -21.34 17.05 3.66
C ALA A 34 -19.98 16.82 2.96
N PRO A 35 -18.86 16.57 3.67
CA PRO A 35 -17.54 16.48 3.03
C PRO A 35 -17.42 15.35 2.01
N ARG A 36 -18.16 14.25 2.15
CA ARG A 36 -18.03 13.12 1.22
C ARG A 36 -18.80 13.32 -0.08
N ILE A 37 -20.04 13.79 -0.03
CA ILE A 37 -20.75 14.20 -1.23
C ILE A 37 -20.00 15.34 -1.94
N TRP A 38 -19.41 16.28 -1.19
CA TRP A 38 -18.53 17.31 -1.76
C TRP A 38 -17.31 16.73 -2.48
N GLY A 39 -16.63 15.75 -1.87
CA GLY A 39 -15.51 15.04 -2.51
C GLY A 39 -15.94 14.29 -3.79
N ALA A 40 -17.13 13.68 -3.78
CA ALA A 40 -17.71 13.05 -4.97
C ALA A 40 -17.98 14.07 -6.07
N MET A 41 -18.60 15.22 -5.77
CA MET A 41 -18.85 16.30 -6.74
C MET A 41 -17.56 16.87 -7.34
N ASN A 42 -16.50 17.02 -6.54
CA ASN A 42 -15.20 17.45 -7.02
C ASN A 42 -14.50 16.41 -7.90
N SER A 43 -14.61 15.13 -7.53
CA SER A 43 -14.01 14.02 -8.30
C SER A 43 -14.69 13.82 -9.65
N LEU A 44 -15.95 14.22 -9.78
CA LEU A 44 -16.69 14.30 -11.05
C LEU A 44 -16.32 15.54 -11.89
N GLY A 45 -15.24 16.25 -11.53
CA GLY A 45 -14.76 17.44 -12.25
C GLY A 45 -15.76 18.60 -12.19
N ALA A 46 -16.42 18.81 -11.05
CA ALA A 46 -17.48 19.81 -10.91
C ALA A 46 -18.62 19.64 -11.96
N GLY A 47 -18.91 18.38 -12.35
CA GLY A 47 -19.92 18.06 -13.35
C GLY A 47 -19.42 18.11 -14.80
N GLY A 48 -18.11 18.15 -15.03
CA GLY A 48 -17.50 18.07 -16.37
C GLY A 48 -17.75 19.28 -17.28
N ALA A 49 -18.39 20.34 -16.77
CA ALA A 49 -18.77 21.54 -17.52
C ALA A 49 -17.94 22.79 -17.15
N GLU A 50 -17.11 22.71 -16.10
CA GLU A 50 -16.39 23.88 -15.58
C GLU A 50 -14.98 24.05 -16.20
N LYS A 51 -14.58 25.31 -16.36
CA LYS A 51 -13.25 25.66 -16.88
C LYS A 51 -12.17 25.37 -15.81
N PRO A 52 -11.00 24.83 -16.17
CA PRO A 52 -9.94 24.47 -15.21
C PRO A 52 -9.52 25.58 -14.25
N TYR A 53 -9.49 26.85 -14.70
CA TYR A 53 -9.14 27.97 -13.81
C TYR A 53 -10.19 28.23 -12.73
N LEU A 54 -11.47 28.00 -13.03
CA LEU A 54 -12.57 28.21 -12.08
C LEU A 54 -12.52 27.15 -10.98
N VAL A 55 -12.29 25.89 -11.37
CA VAL A 55 -12.10 24.75 -10.46
C VAL A 55 -10.88 24.99 -9.57
N ASN A 56 -9.73 25.38 -10.14
CA ASN A 56 -8.52 25.65 -9.36
C ASN A 56 -8.68 26.83 -8.41
N SER A 57 -9.36 27.90 -8.83
CA SER A 57 -9.64 29.07 -7.99
C SER A 57 -10.60 28.74 -6.85
N SER A 58 -11.64 27.96 -7.15
CA SER A 58 -12.63 27.45 -6.20
C SER A 58 -11.98 26.56 -5.14
N ASN A 59 -11.12 25.62 -5.55
CA ASN A 59 -10.36 24.77 -4.63
C ASN A 59 -9.37 25.56 -3.78
N GLY A 60 -8.56 26.42 -4.40
CA GLY A 60 -7.62 27.28 -3.68
C GLY A 60 -8.30 28.16 -2.64
N MET A 61 -9.45 28.74 -2.99
CA MET A 61 -10.26 29.57 -2.08
C MET A 61 -10.85 28.75 -0.93
N SER A 62 -11.41 27.56 -1.23
CA SER A 62 -11.98 26.66 -0.21
C SER A 62 -10.92 26.27 0.83
N PHE A 63 -9.74 25.83 0.39
CA PHE A 63 -8.68 25.42 1.31
C PHE A 63 -8.08 26.60 2.08
N SER A 64 -7.90 27.77 1.45
CA SER A 64 -7.35 28.96 2.11
C SER A 64 -8.28 29.49 3.21
N LEU A 65 -9.59 29.52 2.94
CA LEU A 65 -10.59 29.96 3.92
C LEU A 65 -10.84 28.91 5.00
N MET A 66 -10.64 27.63 4.69
CA MET A 66 -10.66 26.56 5.68
C MET A 66 -9.56 26.71 6.72
N VAL A 67 -8.33 27.05 6.31
CA VAL A 67 -7.23 27.33 7.27
C VAL A 67 -7.61 28.49 8.19
N SER A 68 -8.19 29.55 7.63
CA SER A 68 -8.66 30.69 8.41
C SER A 68 -9.76 30.30 9.40
N SER A 69 -10.77 29.54 8.97
CA SER A 69 -11.86 29.14 9.87
C SER A 69 -11.41 28.18 10.97
N TYR A 70 -10.43 27.31 10.72
CA TYR A 70 -9.83 26.46 11.76
C TYR A 70 -9.30 27.26 12.96
N LEU A 71 -8.62 28.38 12.70
CA LEU A 71 -8.02 29.22 13.75
C LEU A 71 -9.07 29.80 14.72
N PHE A 72 -10.28 30.06 14.23
CA PHE A 72 -11.37 30.66 15.02
C PHE A 72 -12.41 29.64 15.49
N SER A 73 -12.31 28.39 15.05
CA SER A 73 -13.30 27.35 15.33
C SER A 73 -13.38 26.99 16.82
N SER A 74 -12.26 27.03 17.54
CA SER A 74 -12.22 26.80 19.00
C SER A 74 -13.01 27.86 19.77
N THR A 75 -12.83 29.14 19.41
CA THR A 75 -13.60 30.27 19.96
C THR A 75 -15.08 30.12 19.64
N LEU A 76 -15.42 29.71 18.41
CA LEU A 76 -16.83 29.49 18.04
C LEU A 76 -17.47 28.39 18.87
N VAL A 77 -16.81 27.24 19.06
CA VAL A 77 -17.31 26.14 19.92
C VAL A 77 -17.50 26.58 21.36
N HIS A 78 -16.65 27.45 21.89
CA HIS A 78 -16.83 27.99 23.24
C HIS A 78 -18.19 28.70 23.40
N TYR A 79 -18.64 29.45 22.39
CA TYR A 79 -19.87 30.22 22.46
C TYR A 79 -21.14 29.45 22.07
N ILE A 80 -21.08 28.64 21.02
CA ILE A 80 -22.29 27.96 20.48
C ILE A 80 -22.33 26.46 20.80
N GLY A 81 -21.24 25.89 21.30
CA GLY A 81 -21.13 24.48 21.63
C GLY A 81 -20.99 23.56 20.42
N ASN A 82 -20.48 22.36 20.68
CA ASN A 82 -20.08 21.40 19.63
C ASN A 82 -21.22 20.97 18.70
N LYS A 83 -22.45 20.87 19.24
CA LYS A 83 -23.66 20.55 18.48
C LYS A 83 -23.96 21.59 17.40
N TRP A 84 -23.95 22.87 17.77
CA TRP A 84 -24.27 23.95 16.84
C TRP A 84 -23.12 24.22 15.88
N SER A 85 -21.86 24.07 16.33
CA SER A 85 -20.70 24.14 15.45
C SER A 85 -20.73 23.05 14.37
N LEU A 86 -21.11 21.81 14.71
CA LEU A 86 -21.29 20.74 13.72
C LEU A 86 -22.37 21.10 12.68
N ILE A 87 -23.53 21.61 13.12
CA ILE A 87 -24.63 22.02 12.23
C ILE A 87 -24.17 23.14 11.29
N VAL A 88 -23.60 24.22 11.83
CA VAL A 88 -23.10 25.35 11.05
C VAL A 88 -22.03 24.91 10.06
N GLY A 89 -21.15 23.99 10.47
CA GLY A 89 -20.09 23.45 9.62
C GLY A 89 -20.60 22.71 8.37
N THR A 90 -21.82 22.16 8.41
CA THR A 90 -22.42 21.47 7.24
C THR A 90 -23.04 22.41 6.20
N LEU A 91 -23.37 23.65 6.56
CA LEU A 91 -24.18 24.54 5.70
C LEU A 91 -23.45 24.98 4.42
N GLY A 92 -22.14 25.22 4.50
CA GLY A 92 -21.36 25.72 3.36
C GLY A 92 -21.25 24.72 2.20
N TYR A 93 -21.33 23.42 2.48
CA TYR A 93 -21.32 22.38 1.45
C TYR A 93 -22.54 22.44 0.54
N VAL A 94 -23.70 22.85 1.08
CA VAL A 94 -24.94 23.05 0.30
C VAL A 94 -24.79 24.26 -0.63
N LEU A 95 -24.21 25.35 -0.15
CA LEU A 95 -23.96 26.55 -0.95
C LEU A 95 -22.99 26.28 -2.10
N TYR A 96 -21.99 25.44 -1.88
CA TYR A 96 -21.10 24.97 -2.94
C TYR A 96 -21.84 24.16 -4.01
N ALA A 97 -22.67 23.19 -3.60
CA ALA A 97 -23.47 22.39 -4.53
C ALA A 97 -24.44 23.27 -5.36
N MET A 98 -25.05 24.27 -4.74
CA MET A 98 -25.88 25.27 -5.44
C MET A 98 -25.07 26.14 -6.42
N GLY A 99 -23.84 26.50 -6.06
CA GLY A 99 -22.90 27.18 -6.94
C GLY A 99 -22.62 26.38 -8.21
N LEU A 100 -22.27 25.09 -8.06
CA LEU A 100 -22.06 24.17 -9.18
C LEU A 100 -23.33 24.00 -10.04
N TYR A 101 -24.50 23.85 -9.41
CA TYR A 101 -25.77 23.73 -10.12
C TYR A 101 -26.07 24.98 -10.97
N THR A 102 -25.92 26.18 -10.39
CA THR A 102 -26.19 27.44 -11.11
C THR A 102 -25.18 27.71 -12.21
N ASN A 103 -23.92 27.28 -12.04
CA ASN A 103 -22.93 27.35 -13.10
C ASN A 103 -23.28 26.44 -14.27
N ASN A 104 -23.59 25.17 -14.00
CA ASN A 104 -23.94 24.21 -15.02
C ASN A 104 -25.23 24.61 -15.77
N ARG A 105 -26.25 25.09 -15.04
CA ARG A 105 -27.55 25.41 -15.63
C ARG A 105 -27.59 26.77 -16.34
N PHE A 106 -26.90 27.78 -15.82
CA PHE A 106 -27.03 29.19 -16.25
C PHE A 106 -25.70 29.84 -16.64
N GLY A 107 -24.58 29.12 -16.60
CA GLY A 107 -23.24 29.64 -16.94
C GLY A 107 -22.68 30.66 -15.94
N THR A 108 -23.31 30.82 -14.77
CA THR A 108 -22.92 31.83 -13.78
C THR A 108 -21.71 31.37 -12.97
N GLN A 109 -20.57 32.04 -13.09
CA GLN A 109 -19.30 31.59 -12.49
C GLN A 109 -19.09 32.08 -11.05
N TRP A 110 -19.57 33.28 -10.72
CA TRP A 110 -19.31 33.88 -9.40
C TRP A 110 -19.99 33.11 -8.25
N THR A 111 -21.10 32.42 -8.52
CA THR A 111 -21.82 31.60 -7.54
C THR A 111 -21.01 30.38 -7.09
N VAL A 112 -20.14 29.86 -7.94
CA VAL A 112 -19.19 28.79 -7.61
C VAL A 112 -18.15 29.29 -6.63
N LEU A 113 -17.56 30.47 -6.89
CA LEU A 113 -16.57 31.08 -6.00
C LEU A 113 -17.19 31.49 -4.65
N PHE A 114 -18.41 32.02 -4.67
CA PHE A 114 -19.17 32.30 -3.45
C PHE A 114 -19.45 31.02 -2.65
N GLY A 115 -19.93 29.97 -3.32
CA GLY A 115 -20.15 28.66 -2.69
C GLY A 115 -18.87 28.04 -2.13
N ALA A 116 -17.74 28.18 -2.84
CA ALA A 116 -16.41 27.74 -2.40
C ALA A 116 -15.94 28.49 -1.16
N ALA A 117 -16.14 29.81 -1.11
CA ALA A 117 -15.79 30.60 0.05
C ALA A 117 -16.58 30.18 1.30
N MET A 118 -17.90 30.00 1.14
CA MET A 118 -18.77 29.58 2.24
C MET A 118 -18.48 28.14 2.69
N CYS A 119 -18.15 27.25 1.74
CA CYS A 119 -17.73 25.88 2.02
C CYS A 119 -16.41 25.83 2.78
N GLY A 120 -15.40 26.61 2.37
CA GLY A 120 -14.13 26.69 3.11
C GLY A 120 -14.32 27.14 4.55
N LEU A 121 -15.10 28.21 4.76
CA LEU A 121 -15.42 28.71 6.10
C LEU A 121 -16.16 27.67 6.95
N SER A 122 -17.17 26.98 6.39
CA SER A 122 -17.92 25.98 7.14
C SER A 122 -17.12 24.69 7.38
N ALA A 123 -16.27 24.29 6.43
CA ALA A 123 -15.50 23.05 6.50
C ALA A 123 -14.52 23.05 7.68
N GLY A 124 -13.81 24.15 7.94
CA GLY A 124 -12.89 24.21 9.09
C GLY A 124 -13.61 24.04 10.43
N ILE A 125 -14.82 24.62 10.56
CA ILE A 125 -15.68 24.45 11.73
C ILE A 125 -16.16 23.00 11.84
N PHE A 126 -16.56 22.39 10.72
CA PHE A 126 -17.06 21.02 10.65
C PHE A 126 -16.01 20.01 11.12
N TRP A 127 -14.82 20.02 10.52
CA TRP A 127 -13.78 19.03 10.76
C TRP A 127 -13.22 19.10 12.18
N MET A 128 -13.08 20.31 12.73
CA MET A 128 -12.67 20.49 14.12
C MET A 128 -13.75 19.97 15.08
N SER A 129 -15.02 20.33 14.86
CA SER A 129 -16.13 19.88 15.71
C SER A 129 -16.27 18.36 15.67
N GLU A 130 -16.19 17.78 14.48
CA GLU A 130 -16.22 16.33 14.28
C GLU A 130 -15.06 15.63 15.00
N ALA A 131 -13.82 16.11 14.84
CA ALA A 131 -12.66 15.53 15.51
C ALA A 131 -12.79 15.60 17.04
N ALA A 132 -13.27 16.73 17.56
CA ALA A 132 -13.53 16.91 18.98
C ALA A 132 -14.58 15.92 19.50
N ILE A 133 -15.72 15.77 18.82
CA ILE A 133 -16.77 14.81 19.22
C ILE A 133 -16.24 13.37 19.11
N ALA A 134 -15.53 13.05 18.03
CA ALA A 134 -15.02 11.70 17.78
C ALA A 134 -13.95 11.26 18.80
N LEU A 135 -13.13 12.18 19.32
CA LEU A 135 -12.09 11.88 20.29
C LEU A 135 -12.57 11.87 21.75
N SER A 136 -13.61 12.64 22.07
CA SER A 136 -14.01 12.88 23.48
C SER A 136 -15.22 12.07 23.95
N TYR A 137 -16.08 11.59 23.04
CA TYR A 137 -17.29 10.86 23.39
C TYR A 137 -17.13 9.33 23.55
N PRO A 138 -16.23 8.62 22.84
CA PRO A 138 -16.13 7.18 23.03
C PRO A 138 -15.38 6.82 24.31
N GLU A 139 -15.87 5.81 25.01
CA GLU A 139 -15.15 5.22 26.13
C GLU A 139 -13.86 4.54 25.62
N PRO A 140 -12.76 4.50 26.41
CA PRO A 140 -11.48 3.96 25.96
C PRO A 140 -11.56 2.54 25.38
N TYR A 141 -12.50 1.71 25.86
CA TYR A 141 -12.69 0.34 25.40
C TYR A 141 -13.60 0.21 24.16
N THR A 142 -14.36 1.25 23.78
CA THR A 142 -15.21 1.27 22.57
C THR A 142 -14.63 2.11 21.44
N GLN A 143 -13.56 2.86 21.71
CA GLN A 143 -12.93 3.80 20.80
C GLN A 143 -12.59 3.19 19.43
N GLY A 144 -12.02 1.98 19.39
CA GLY A 144 -11.74 1.29 18.11
C GLY A 144 -12.99 0.96 17.30
N ARG A 145 -14.09 0.51 17.95
CA ARG A 145 -15.37 0.20 17.29
C ARG A 145 -16.06 1.46 16.78
N PHE A 146 -16.01 2.52 17.58
CA PHE A 146 -16.52 3.84 17.20
C PHE A 146 -15.81 4.36 15.95
N PHE A 147 -14.47 4.31 15.94
CA PHE A 147 -13.69 4.76 14.79
C PHE A 147 -13.97 3.91 13.55
N GLY A 148 -14.00 2.58 13.66
CA GLY A 148 -14.33 1.71 12.53
C GLY A 148 -15.70 1.99 11.92
N PHE A 149 -16.72 2.16 12.76
CA PHE A 149 -18.08 2.47 12.31
C PHE A 149 -18.16 3.87 11.68
N TRP A 150 -17.60 4.90 12.31
CA TRP A 150 -17.52 6.25 11.74
C TRP A 150 -16.75 6.29 10.41
N LEU A 151 -15.64 5.54 10.29
CA LEU A 151 -14.87 5.45 9.04
C LEU A 151 -15.66 4.82 7.89
N SER A 152 -16.63 3.94 8.17
CA SER A 152 -17.46 3.33 7.11
C SER A 152 -18.27 4.39 6.35
N PHE A 153 -18.80 5.39 7.04
CA PHE A 153 -19.48 6.54 6.42
C PHE A 153 -18.50 7.41 5.61
N ARG A 154 -17.25 7.49 6.08
CA ARG A 154 -16.16 8.20 5.40
C ARG A 154 -15.84 7.57 4.04
N LEU A 155 -15.92 6.25 3.91
CA LEU A 155 -15.67 5.54 2.65
C LEU A 155 -16.92 5.49 1.75
N GLY A 156 -18.12 5.45 2.33
CA GLY A 156 -19.38 5.31 1.59
C GLY A 156 -19.66 6.40 0.55
N GLY A 157 -19.24 7.65 0.76
CA GLY A 157 -19.53 8.71 -0.21
C GLY A 157 -18.69 8.65 -1.50
N GLN A 158 -17.49 8.05 -1.45
CA GLN A 158 -16.72 7.76 -2.67
C GLN A 158 -17.39 6.67 -3.50
N VAL A 159 -17.93 5.65 -2.82
CA VAL A 159 -18.72 4.58 -3.46
C VAL A 159 -19.94 5.16 -4.17
N LEU A 160 -20.68 6.08 -3.52
CA LEU A 160 -21.84 6.75 -4.13
C LEU A 160 -21.44 7.62 -5.34
N GLY A 161 -20.33 8.36 -5.26
CA GLY A 161 -19.82 9.15 -6.39
C GLY A 161 -19.45 8.29 -7.59
N GLY A 162 -18.76 7.17 -7.35
CA GLY A 162 -18.42 6.18 -8.38
C GLY A 162 -19.65 5.54 -9.01
N ALA A 163 -20.63 5.13 -8.20
CA ALA A 163 -21.90 4.56 -8.67
C ALA A 163 -22.73 5.55 -9.50
N THR A 164 -22.72 6.84 -9.12
CA THR A 164 -23.42 7.90 -9.87
C THR A 164 -22.76 8.13 -11.24
N ASN A 165 -21.43 8.19 -11.29
CA ASN A 165 -20.69 8.32 -12.55
C ASN A 165 -20.99 7.14 -13.50
N LEU A 166 -21.03 5.95 -12.93
CA LEU A 166 -21.34 4.73 -13.66
C LEU A 166 -22.73 4.79 -14.31
N GLY A 167 -23.75 5.20 -13.54
CA GLY A 167 -25.12 5.34 -14.04
C GLY A 167 -25.26 6.36 -15.17
N ILE A 168 -24.59 7.52 -15.06
CA ILE A 168 -24.68 8.61 -16.06
C ILE A 168 -24.02 8.21 -17.39
N ASN A 169 -22.99 7.36 -17.37
CA ASN A 169 -22.27 6.94 -18.56
C ASN A 169 -22.80 5.64 -19.19
N ALA A 170 -23.81 5.00 -18.60
CA ALA A 170 -24.30 3.68 -19.01
C ALA A 170 -24.85 3.58 -20.45
N GLN A 171 -25.13 4.71 -21.13
CA GLN A 171 -25.72 4.75 -22.48
C GLN A 171 -24.88 5.51 -23.53
N ARG A 172 -23.65 5.95 -23.20
CA ARG A 172 -22.78 6.67 -24.16
C ARG A 172 -21.84 5.68 -24.86
N ASN A 173 -21.78 5.72 -26.20
CA ASN A 173 -21.00 4.78 -27.02
C ASN A 173 -19.93 5.50 -27.87
N GLN A 174 -19.11 6.35 -27.22
CA GLN A 174 -17.85 6.86 -27.76
C GLN A 174 -16.73 6.55 -26.78
N ALA A 175 -15.50 6.36 -27.29
CA ALA A 175 -14.36 5.73 -26.60
C ALA A 175 -14.27 6.00 -25.08
N GLY A 176 -14.46 4.94 -24.30
CA GLY A 176 -14.42 4.90 -22.85
C GLY A 176 -14.42 3.43 -22.38
N SER A 177 -13.68 3.16 -21.30
CA SER A 177 -13.18 1.87 -20.81
C SER A 177 -14.21 0.79 -20.36
N VAL A 178 -13.66 -0.41 -20.10
CA VAL A 178 -14.21 -1.70 -19.58
C VAL A 178 -15.39 -1.58 -18.57
N SER A 179 -16.31 -2.58 -18.61
CA SER A 179 -17.58 -2.63 -17.86
C SER A 179 -17.44 -2.78 -16.33
N TYR A 180 -18.51 -2.44 -15.61
CA TYR A 180 -18.57 -2.33 -14.15
C TYR A 180 -18.79 -3.64 -13.40
N GLU A 181 -19.25 -4.70 -14.07
CA GLU A 181 -19.27 -6.05 -13.49
C GLU A 181 -17.85 -6.54 -13.16
N VAL A 182 -16.87 -6.12 -13.96
CA VAL A 182 -15.43 -6.42 -13.75
C VAL A 182 -14.88 -5.66 -12.53
N TYR A 183 -15.34 -4.42 -12.29
CA TYR A 183 -14.92 -3.63 -11.14
C TYR A 183 -15.51 -4.15 -9.80
N LEU A 184 -16.72 -4.68 -9.78
CA LEU A 184 -17.32 -5.27 -8.57
C LEU A 184 -16.61 -6.56 -8.15
N VAL A 185 -16.15 -7.36 -9.11
CA VAL A 185 -15.31 -8.54 -8.86
C VAL A 185 -13.92 -8.13 -8.35
N PHE A 186 -13.31 -7.09 -8.92
CA PHE A 186 -12.01 -6.58 -8.49
C PHE A 186 -12.01 -5.89 -7.13
N ILE A 187 -13.05 -5.12 -6.79
CA ILE A 187 -13.22 -4.50 -5.47
C ILE A 187 -13.46 -5.57 -4.40
N THR A 188 -14.18 -6.65 -4.71
CA THR A 188 -14.43 -7.76 -3.78
C THR A 188 -13.17 -8.61 -3.55
N LEU A 189 -12.35 -8.83 -4.59
CA LEU A 189 -11.08 -9.56 -4.47
C LEU A 189 -9.98 -8.74 -3.80
N GLN A 190 -9.92 -7.42 -4.01
CA GLN A 190 -8.87 -6.55 -3.47
C GLN A 190 -9.13 -6.09 -2.03
N ALA A 191 -10.39 -6.11 -1.56
CA ALA A 191 -10.72 -5.88 -0.15
C ALA A 191 -10.30 -7.04 0.78
N ILE A 192 -9.81 -8.16 0.24
CA ILE A 192 -9.37 -9.33 1.00
C ILE A 192 -7.82 -9.45 1.02
N GLU A 193 -7.11 -8.68 0.20
CA GLU A 193 -5.70 -8.93 -0.10
C GLU A 193 -4.67 -8.44 0.94
N PRO A 194 -4.81 -7.28 1.63
CA PRO A 194 -3.69 -6.78 2.45
C PRO A 194 -3.43 -7.53 3.78
N VAL A 195 -4.09 -8.67 4.05
CA VAL A 195 -4.26 -9.17 5.43
C VAL A 195 -4.10 -10.67 5.65
N ALA A 196 -4.14 -11.54 4.62
CA ALA A 196 -4.25 -12.99 4.90
C ALA A 196 -3.52 -13.87 3.88
N GLY A 197 -2.19 -13.93 4.00
CA GLY A 197 -1.36 -14.95 3.39
C GLY A 197 -0.17 -14.38 2.64
N HIS A 198 0.87 -13.94 3.35
CA HIS A 198 2.14 -13.68 2.70
C HIS A 198 2.72 -15.03 2.20
N LEU A 199 2.97 -15.12 0.89
CA LEU A 199 3.44 -16.28 0.12
C LEU A 199 2.64 -17.60 0.27
N ASN A 200 1.63 -17.67 1.13
CA ASN A 200 0.94 -18.91 1.48
C ASN A 200 -0.59 -18.73 1.58
N PRO A 201 -1.31 -18.77 0.45
CA PRO A 201 -2.76 -18.63 0.42
C PRO A 201 -3.47 -19.59 1.37
N GLY A 202 -4.30 -19.05 2.27
CA GLY A 202 -5.12 -19.85 3.18
C GLY A 202 -4.45 -20.27 4.49
N LEU A 203 -3.12 -20.15 4.63
CA LEU A 203 -2.42 -20.60 5.85
C LEU A 203 -2.81 -19.84 7.13
N PHE A 204 -3.43 -18.66 7.03
CA PHE A 204 -4.00 -17.96 8.19
C PHE A 204 -5.07 -18.79 8.94
N LYS A 205 -5.60 -19.83 8.31
CA LYS A 205 -6.54 -20.79 8.91
C LYS A 205 -5.85 -21.81 9.82
N TYR A 206 -4.52 -21.95 9.72
CA TYR A 206 -3.75 -22.86 10.55
C TYR A 206 -3.80 -22.40 12.01
N PRO A 207 -4.15 -23.25 12.99
CA PRO A 207 -4.34 -22.82 14.38
C PRO A 207 -3.12 -22.16 15.04
N GLY A 208 -1.90 -22.48 14.57
CA GLY A 208 -0.67 -21.88 15.07
C GLY A 208 -0.26 -20.58 14.37
N ASP A 209 -0.98 -20.16 13.33
CA ASP A 209 -0.67 -18.94 12.59
C ASP A 209 -1.12 -17.69 13.36
N GLN A 210 -0.36 -16.61 13.23
CA GLN A 210 -0.67 -15.32 13.87
C GLN A 210 -0.65 -14.15 12.87
N GLN A 211 -0.60 -14.41 11.56
CA GLN A 211 -0.50 -13.35 10.54
C GLN A 211 -1.74 -12.45 10.50
N TYR A 212 -2.89 -12.93 10.99
CA TYR A 212 -4.09 -12.10 11.15
C TYR A 212 -3.87 -10.89 12.09
N ARG A 213 -2.80 -10.88 12.90
CA ARG A 213 -2.38 -9.77 13.77
C ARG A 213 -1.43 -8.77 13.10
N TYR A 214 -1.28 -8.79 11.78
CA TYR A 214 -0.43 -7.84 11.03
C TYR A 214 -0.74 -6.35 11.33
N ASN A 215 -1.93 -6.01 11.82
CA ASN A 215 -2.32 -4.65 12.21
C ASN A 215 -2.06 -4.31 13.68
N ASP A 216 -1.41 -5.21 14.41
CA ASP A 216 -1.01 -5.07 15.81
C ASP A 216 0.50 -4.81 15.89
N VAL A 217 0.90 -3.68 16.48
CA VAL A 217 2.32 -3.32 16.61
C VAL A 217 3.07 -4.30 17.52
N ASP A 218 2.39 -4.87 18.53
CA ASP A 218 3.02 -5.81 19.47
C ASP A 218 3.40 -7.13 18.78
N HIS A 219 2.66 -7.51 17.73
CA HIS A 219 3.00 -8.65 16.90
C HIS A 219 4.35 -8.43 16.19
N TRP A 220 4.56 -7.25 15.61
CA TRP A 220 5.80 -6.91 14.93
C TRP A 220 6.98 -6.76 15.88
N ILE A 221 6.77 -6.18 17.06
CA ILE A 221 7.80 -6.07 18.11
C ILE A 221 8.27 -7.47 18.54
N ALA A 222 7.33 -8.38 18.83
CA ALA A 222 7.65 -9.74 19.24
C ALA A 222 8.42 -10.51 18.15
N LEU A 223 8.02 -10.33 16.88
CA LEU A 223 8.72 -10.95 15.75
C LEU A 223 10.13 -10.40 15.58
N ALA A 224 10.31 -9.07 15.67
CA ALA A 224 11.62 -8.43 15.58
C ALA A 224 12.58 -8.92 16.69
N GLN A 225 12.11 -8.99 17.94
CA GLN A 225 12.90 -9.51 19.06
C GLN A 225 13.32 -10.96 18.85
N LYS A 226 12.43 -11.79 18.29
CA LYS A 226 12.74 -13.19 17.99
C LYS A 226 13.81 -13.33 16.90
N VAL A 227 13.69 -12.53 15.84
CA VAL A 227 14.63 -12.50 14.71
C VAL A 227 16.02 -11.99 15.16
N GLU A 228 16.05 -10.97 16.03
CA GLU A 228 17.27 -10.46 16.64
C GLU A 228 17.93 -11.49 17.57
N ALA A 229 17.15 -12.15 18.43
CA ALA A 229 17.64 -13.24 19.29
C ALA A 229 18.24 -14.39 18.46
N ALA A 230 17.65 -14.68 17.29
CA ALA A 230 18.12 -15.66 16.33
C ALA A 230 19.27 -15.17 15.43
N LYS A 231 19.79 -13.95 15.63
CA LYS A 231 20.94 -13.37 14.91
C LYS A 231 20.74 -13.20 13.40
N PHE A 232 19.51 -13.01 12.95
CA PHE A 232 19.25 -12.63 11.56
C PHE A 232 19.81 -11.24 11.27
N HIS A 233 20.34 -11.04 10.06
CA HIS A 233 20.93 -9.76 9.64
C HIS A 233 19.91 -8.62 9.50
N GLY A 234 18.64 -8.96 9.28
CA GLY A 234 17.60 -7.96 9.11
C GLY A 234 16.23 -8.59 8.87
N PHE A 235 15.22 -7.72 8.93
CA PHE A 235 13.83 -8.06 8.64
C PHE A 235 13.39 -7.30 7.39
N PHE A 236 12.90 -8.01 6.38
CA PHE A 236 12.48 -7.43 5.11
C PHE A 236 10.95 -7.34 5.04
N PHE A 237 10.44 -6.12 4.87
CA PHE A 237 9.02 -5.87 4.60
C PHE A 237 8.83 -5.68 3.10
N ALA A 238 8.10 -6.59 2.46
CA ALA A 238 7.60 -6.39 1.11
C ALA A 238 6.38 -5.45 1.14
N ASP A 239 6.14 -4.75 0.04
CA ASP A 239 5.00 -3.83 -0.11
C ASP A 239 4.38 -3.93 -1.51
N ALA A 240 3.08 -3.64 -1.60
CA ALA A 240 2.33 -3.64 -2.84
C ALA A 240 1.30 -2.51 -2.83
N LEU A 241 1.39 -1.62 -3.82
CA LEU A 241 0.51 -0.47 -3.95
C LEU A 241 -0.30 -0.61 -5.25
N GLY A 242 -1.37 -1.40 -5.21
CA GLY A 242 -2.21 -1.67 -6.38
C GLY A 242 -3.00 -0.43 -6.83
N GLY A 243 -2.90 -0.02 -8.10
CA GLY A 243 -3.85 0.86 -8.81
C GLY A 243 -4.18 2.27 -8.24
N ASN A 244 -3.63 2.68 -7.09
CA ASN A 244 -4.21 3.75 -6.26
C ASN A 244 -3.75 5.18 -6.59
N PHE A 245 -2.81 5.36 -7.53
CA PHE A 245 -2.14 6.66 -7.76
C PHE A 245 -2.66 7.42 -8.99
N GLY A 246 -3.90 7.16 -9.42
CA GLY A 246 -4.54 7.91 -10.50
C GLY A 246 -3.95 7.69 -11.90
N LEU A 247 -3.06 6.70 -12.05
CA LEU A 247 -2.56 6.27 -13.36
C LEU A 247 -3.61 5.37 -14.04
N THR A 248 -4.07 5.78 -15.21
CA THR A 248 -5.06 5.03 -16.01
C THR A 248 -4.46 3.82 -16.72
N GLN A 249 -3.13 3.80 -16.88
CA GLN A 249 -2.36 2.70 -17.46
C GLN A 249 -1.05 2.56 -16.70
N GLN A 250 -0.52 1.33 -16.68
CA GLN A 250 0.83 1.11 -16.16
C GLN A 250 1.84 1.78 -17.07
N ILE A 251 2.82 2.45 -16.48
CA ILE A 251 4.00 2.95 -17.20
C ILE A 251 4.73 1.75 -17.80
N GLU A 252 5.14 1.88 -19.05
CA GLU A 252 5.87 0.86 -19.81
C GLU A 252 7.07 0.33 -19.00
N HIS A 253 7.31 -0.98 -19.09
CA HIS A 253 8.24 -1.70 -18.23
C HIS A 253 9.65 -1.10 -18.18
N ASP A 254 10.26 -0.81 -19.33
CA ASP A 254 11.64 -0.31 -19.39
C ASP A 254 11.70 1.17 -18.98
N LYS A 255 10.71 1.97 -19.35
CA LYS A 255 10.59 3.37 -18.87
C LYS A 255 10.51 3.48 -17.36
N ARG A 256 9.93 2.49 -16.65
CA ARG A 256 9.96 2.47 -15.18
C ARG A 256 11.38 2.41 -14.63
N TYR A 257 12.29 1.72 -15.30
CA TYR A 257 13.70 1.67 -14.90
C TYR A 257 14.47 2.94 -15.25
N GLU A 258 14.15 3.61 -16.36
CA GLU A 258 14.68 4.95 -16.66
C GLU A 258 14.26 5.95 -15.55
N MET A 259 12.98 5.93 -15.16
CA MET A 259 12.47 6.77 -14.07
C MET A 259 13.13 6.43 -12.74
N ALA A 260 13.29 5.14 -12.42
CA ALA A 260 13.94 4.70 -11.19
C ALA A 260 15.43 5.10 -11.14
N ASP A 261 16.12 5.12 -12.28
CA ASP A 261 17.52 5.53 -12.38
C ASP A 261 17.68 7.01 -12.03
N GLU A 262 16.84 7.87 -12.62
CA GLU A 262 16.82 9.30 -12.30
C GLU A 262 16.37 9.55 -10.86
N TYR A 263 15.40 8.78 -10.36
CA TYR A 263 14.99 8.85 -8.96
C TYR A 263 16.15 8.58 -8.01
N LEU A 264 16.94 7.53 -8.28
CA LEU A 264 18.14 7.21 -7.48
C LEU A 264 19.19 8.33 -7.58
N GLU A 265 19.39 8.92 -8.75
CA GLU A 265 20.28 10.07 -8.90
C GLU A 265 19.86 11.26 -8.02
N VAL A 266 18.55 11.58 -7.97
CA VAL A 266 18.01 12.64 -7.11
C VAL A 266 18.27 12.31 -5.64
N VAL A 267 17.94 11.11 -5.16
CA VAL A 267 18.08 10.78 -3.74
C VAL A 267 19.55 10.65 -3.32
N TYR A 268 20.44 10.16 -4.19
CA TYR A 268 21.89 10.18 -3.92
C TYR A 268 22.41 11.62 -3.81
N LYS A 269 21.97 12.52 -4.68
CA LYS A 269 22.32 13.94 -4.57
C LYS A 269 21.85 14.51 -3.23
N LEU A 270 20.65 14.17 -2.77
CA LEU A 270 20.13 14.60 -1.46
C LEU A 270 20.93 14.01 -0.29
N TRP A 271 21.12 12.68 -0.23
CA TRP A 271 21.76 12.00 0.91
C TRP A 271 23.29 12.21 0.97
N GLU A 272 23.97 12.16 -0.17
CA GLU A 272 25.43 12.16 -0.19
C GLU A 272 26.02 13.57 -0.35
N SER A 273 25.33 14.43 -1.11
CA SER A 273 25.97 15.63 -1.65
C SER A 273 25.39 16.95 -1.15
N SER A 274 24.18 16.93 -0.59
CA SER A 274 23.52 18.15 -0.11
C SER A 274 24.12 18.65 1.20
N TRP A 275 24.63 17.75 2.04
CA TRP A 275 25.27 18.06 3.32
C TRP A 275 26.68 17.47 3.36
N ARG A 276 27.70 18.32 3.55
CA ARG A 276 29.09 17.86 3.74
C ARG A 276 29.25 17.15 5.08
N GLU A 277 30.24 16.27 5.17
CA GLU A 277 30.69 15.75 6.47
C GLU A 277 31.08 16.90 7.41
N GLY A 278 30.65 16.81 8.67
CA GLY A 278 30.84 17.89 9.66
C GLY A 278 29.86 19.07 9.54
N ALA A 279 28.89 19.05 8.61
CA ALA A 279 27.88 20.11 8.50
C ALA A 279 27.07 20.30 9.79
N ARG A 280 26.85 19.21 10.55
CA ARG A 280 26.25 19.24 11.89
C ARG A 280 27.33 19.57 12.92
N VAL A 281 27.25 20.76 13.50
CA VAL A 281 28.20 21.27 14.50
C VAL A 281 27.66 21.05 15.91
N ASN A 282 26.45 21.54 16.17
CA ASN A 282 25.73 21.42 17.45
C ASN A 282 26.58 21.82 18.69
N ASP A 283 27.13 23.04 18.69
CA ASP A 283 27.99 23.57 19.77
C ASP A 283 27.27 24.50 20.78
N GLY A 284 25.93 24.57 20.71
CA GLY A 284 25.09 25.44 21.54
C GLY A 284 24.93 26.87 21.01
N LYS A 285 25.69 27.28 19.98
CA LYS A 285 25.51 28.55 19.25
C LYS A 285 25.15 28.33 17.79
N VAL A 286 25.75 27.32 17.17
CA VAL A 286 25.54 26.92 15.78
C VAL A 286 25.14 25.46 15.74
N PHE A 287 23.95 25.19 15.19
CA PHE A 287 23.49 23.81 15.01
C PHE A 287 24.08 23.20 13.73
N THR A 288 24.04 23.95 12.63
CA THR A 288 24.52 23.54 11.30
C THR A 288 25.38 24.64 10.69
N ASP A 289 26.53 24.29 10.10
CA ASP A 289 27.31 25.20 9.26
C ASP A 289 26.59 25.40 7.91
N PRO A 290 26.04 26.60 7.62
CA PRO A 290 25.31 26.84 6.39
C PRO A 290 26.20 26.77 5.14
N SER A 291 27.52 26.95 5.27
CA SER A 291 28.46 26.83 4.14
C SER A 291 28.71 25.38 3.73
N ALA A 292 28.33 24.43 4.60
CA ALA A 292 28.45 23.00 4.41
C ALA A 292 27.14 22.36 3.88
N VAL A 293 26.10 23.16 3.64
CA VAL A 293 24.81 22.72 3.09
C VAL A 293 24.55 23.39 1.74
N ARG A 294 24.12 22.61 0.75
CA ARG A 294 23.86 23.11 -0.60
C ARG A 294 22.60 22.55 -1.22
N GLN A 295 22.01 23.36 -2.10
CA GLN A 295 21.03 22.95 -3.10
C GLN A 295 21.65 21.89 -4.02
N ILE A 296 20.86 20.91 -4.43
CA ILE A 296 21.29 19.88 -5.39
C ILE A 296 21.02 20.29 -6.85
N ASN A 297 20.05 21.19 -7.07
CA ASN A 297 19.65 21.76 -8.36
C ASN A 297 19.51 20.68 -9.45
N HIS A 298 18.86 19.56 -9.14
CA HIS A 298 18.64 18.49 -10.10
C HIS A 298 17.54 18.90 -11.09
N LYS A 299 17.83 18.81 -12.39
CA LYS A 299 16.86 18.96 -13.48
C LYS A 299 17.04 17.82 -14.46
N GLY A 300 16.17 16.82 -14.36
CA GLY A 300 16.17 15.65 -15.22
C GLY A 300 14.94 15.58 -16.12
N LYS A 301 14.71 14.41 -16.71
CA LYS A 301 13.57 14.14 -17.60
C LYS A 301 12.28 13.91 -16.81
N TYR A 302 12.38 13.39 -15.59
CA TYR A 302 11.26 12.97 -14.76
C TYR A 302 11.12 13.81 -13.47
N PHE A 303 12.22 14.39 -12.97
CA PHE A 303 12.26 15.12 -11.70
C PHE A 303 12.95 16.48 -11.85
N ASP A 304 12.38 17.50 -11.20
CA ASP A 304 13.00 18.82 -11.00
C ASP A 304 13.01 19.10 -9.49
N VAL A 305 14.19 19.03 -8.88
CA VAL A 305 14.37 19.07 -7.42
C VAL A 305 15.50 20.03 -7.06
N PRO A 306 15.19 21.21 -6.48
CA PRO A 306 16.21 22.18 -6.08
C PRO A 306 17.03 21.69 -4.87
N GLY A 307 16.37 21.19 -3.81
CA GLY A 307 16.99 20.86 -2.53
C GLY A 307 16.90 22.00 -1.49
N PRO A 308 17.81 22.05 -0.49
CA PRO A 308 18.70 20.98 -0.05
C PRO A 308 17.91 19.79 0.51
N ALA A 309 18.61 18.73 0.93
CA ALA A 309 18.00 17.71 1.77
C ALA A 309 17.55 18.33 3.10
N LEU A 310 16.35 17.98 3.56
CA LEU A 310 15.79 18.45 4.83
C LEU A 310 16.38 17.73 6.04
N THR A 311 17.04 16.59 5.83
CA THR A 311 17.63 15.76 6.87
C THR A 311 19.15 15.93 6.88
N GLU A 312 19.73 16.01 8.08
CA GLU A 312 21.18 15.92 8.25
C GLU A 312 21.70 14.52 7.86
N PRO A 313 23.01 14.35 7.58
CA PRO A 313 23.58 13.05 7.24
C PRO A 313 23.24 11.98 8.28
N SER A 314 22.60 10.90 7.85
CA SER A 314 22.42 9.71 8.67
C SER A 314 23.74 8.93 8.80
N PRO A 315 23.87 7.97 9.75
CA PRO A 315 25.08 7.16 9.89
C PRO A 315 25.53 6.44 8.61
N GLN A 316 24.57 6.03 7.75
CA GLN A 316 24.86 5.38 6.47
C GLN A 316 24.78 6.33 5.28
N ARG A 317 24.22 7.53 5.46
CA ARG A 317 23.71 8.42 4.40
C ARG A 317 22.70 7.70 3.51
N THR A 318 23.17 6.98 2.50
CA THR A 318 22.34 6.10 1.66
C THR A 318 21.96 4.82 2.42
N PRO A 319 20.66 4.47 2.48
CA PRO A 319 20.23 3.21 3.09
C PRO A 319 20.70 2.02 2.26
N PHE A 320 20.77 0.84 2.89
CA PHE A 320 21.19 -0.38 2.19
C PHE A 320 20.27 -0.71 1.01
N LEU A 321 20.83 -0.80 -0.20
CA LEU A 321 20.07 -0.93 -1.43
C LEU A 321 19.84 -2.40 -1.81
N LEU A 322 18.63 -2.88 -1.55
CA LEU A 322 18.15 -4.19 -1.98
C LEU A 322 17.32 -4.07 -3.27
N GLN A 323 17.51 -4.98 -4.22
CA GLN A 323 16.77 -5.00 -5.48
C GLN A 323 16.38 -6.44 -5.88
N ALA A 324 15.24 -6.63 -6.56
CA ALA A 324 14.69 -7.96 -6.87
C ALA A 324 14.32 -8.18 -8.36
N GLY A 325 14.73 -7.27 -9.25
CA GLY A 325 14.36 -7.29 -10.66
C GLY A 325 15.22 -8.25 -11.47
N THR A 326 14.59 -9.21 -12.13
CA THR A 326 15.25 -10.28 -12.88
C THR A 326 15.20 -10.11 -14.40
N SER A 327 14.50 -9.09 -14.91
CA SER A 327 14.45 -8.76 -16.35
C SER A 327 15.79 -8.16 -16.84
N GLY A 328 15.97 -8.04 -18.16
CA GLY A 328 17.20 -7.45 -18.73
C GLY A 328 17.47 -6.03 -18.20
N ALA A 329 16.45 -5.17 -18.22
CA ALA A 329 16.50 -3.83 -17.64
C ALA A 329 16.69 -3.87 -16.11
N GLY A 330 15.97 -4.77 -15.42
CA GLY A 330 16.10 -4.96 -13.97
C GLY A 330 17.51 -5.36 -13.53
N LYS A 331 18.15 -6.28 -14.26
CA LYS A 331 19.55 -6.69 -14.00
C LYS A 331 20.53 -5.56 -14.28
N ALA A 332 20.32 -4.76 -15.32
CA ALA A 332 21.17 -3.60 -15.61
C ALA A 332 21.07 -2.55 -14.49
N PHE A 333 19.84 -2.24 -14.05
CA PHE A 333 19.58 -1.34 -12.93
C PHE A 333 20.20 -1.86 -11.63
N ALA A 334 20.01 -3.14 -11.32
CA ALA A 334 20.59 -3.78 -10.14
C ALA A 334 22.12 -3.77 -10.15
N ALA A 335 22.72 -4.09 -11.31
CA ALA A 335 24.17 -4.06 -11.47
C ALA A 335 24.75 -2.67 -11.21
N LYS A 336 24.02 -1.60 -11.57
CA LYS A 336 24.42 -0.21 -11.32
C LYS A 336 24.28 0.19 -9.85
N HIS A 337 23.14 -0.12 -9.21
CA HIS A 337 22.78 0.49 -7.92
C HIS A 337 22.76 -0.45 -6.71
N ALA A 338 22.41 -1.73 -6.89
CA ALA A 338 22.08 -2.60 -5.77
C ALA A 338 23.33 -3.03 -4.99
N GLU A 339 23.23 -3.10 -3.66
CA GLU A 339 24.23 -3.73 -2.79
C GLU A 339 23.91 -5.20 -2.54
N ALA A 340 22.61 -5.54 -2.47
CA ALA A 340 22.12 -6.90 -2.46
C ALA A 340 21.02 -7.11 -3.51
N ILE A 341 20.98 -8.32 -4.05
CA ILE A 341 19.94 -8.74 -4.99
C ILE A 341 19.20 -9.94 -4.39
N PHE A 342 17.89 -9.80 -4.28
CA PHE A 342 16.99 -10.90 -3.95
C PHE A 342 16.66 -11.70 -5.20
N VAL A 343 16.84 -13.03 -5.14
CA VAL A 343 16.56 -13.94 -6.25
C VAL A 343 15.78 -15.17 -5.77
N ASN A 344 14.84 -15.65 -6.57
CA ASN A 344 14.28 -16.99 -6.38
C ASN A 344 15.25 -18.00 -7.01
N ALA A 345 15.98 -18.75 -6.17
CA ALA A 345 17.03 -19.66 -6.61
C ALA A 345 16.66 -21.12 -6.28
N HIS A 346 16.00 -21.81 -7.21
CA HIS A 346 15.59 -23.21 -6.99
C HIS A 346 16.76 -24.18 -6.89
N HIS A 347 17.80 -24.00 -7.72
CA HIS A 347 19.05 -24.76 -7.64
C HIS A 347 20.25 -23.85 -7.93
N PRO A 348 21.40 -24.06 -7.24
CA PRO A 348 22.63 -23.30 -7.45
C PRO A 348 23.09 -23.27 -8.91
N GLU A 349 23.02 -24.41 -9.59
CA GLU A 349 23.44 -24.56 -10.98
C GLU A 349 22.61 -23.69 -11.95
N LEU A 350 21.35 -23.45 -11.62
CA LEU A 350 20.42 -22.68 -12.46
C LEU A 350 20.53 -21.18 -12.21
N ILE A 351 20.84 -20.77 -10.98
CA ILE A 351 21.00 -19.35 -10.64
C ILE A 351 22.39 -18.84 -11.02
N LYS A 352 23.41 -19.72 -11.01
CA LYS A 352 24.82 -19.35 -11.24
C LYS A 352 25.04 -18.52 -12.52
N PRO A 353 24.54 -18.89 -13.72
CA PRO A 353 24.72 -18.07 -14.92
C PRO A 353 24.12 -16.67 -14.79
N SER A 354 22.98 -16.54 -14.10
CA SER A 354 22.34 -15.26 -13.85
C SER A 354 23.15 -14.38 -12.90
N VAL A 355 23.70 -14.97 -11.83
CA VAL A 355 24.59 -14.29 -10.88
C VAL A 355 25.88 -13.86 -11.56
N ASP A 356 26.51 -14.74 -12.34
CA ASP A 356 27.74 -14.45 -13.07
C ASP A 356 27.52 -13.30 -14.07
N SER A 357 26.37 -13.29 -14.77
CA SER A 357 25.98 -12.19 -15.65
C SER A 357 25.79 -10.87 -14.90
N LEU A 358 25.12 -10.88 -13.74
CA LEU A 358 24.94 -9.69 -12.89
C LEU A 358 26.28 -9.12 -12.41
N ARG A 359 27.17 -10.00 -11.93
CA ARG A 359 28.52 -9.63 -11.49
C ARG A 359 29.37 -9.08 -12.62
N SER A 360 29.26 -9.65 -13.82
CA SER A 360 29.92 -9.12 -15.02
C SER A 360 29.42 -7.71 -15.35
N ARG A 361 28.10 -7.48 -15.34
CA ARG A 361 27.52 -6.15 -15.60
C ARG A 361 27.92 -5.13 -14.54
N ALA A 362 28.03 -5.54 -13.29
CA ALA A 362 28.50 -4.65 -12.22
C ALA A 362 29.93 -4.14 -12.51
N LYS A 363 30.78 -4.98 -13.11
CA LYS A 363 32.12 -4.60 -13.57
C LYS A 363 32.08 -3.53 -14.65
N ASP A 364 31.12 -3.60 -15.57
CA ASP A 364 30.93 -2.60 -16.63
C ASP A 364 30.60 -1.20 -16.05
N PHE A 365 30.02 -1.15 -14.85
CA PHE A 365 29.80 0.07 -14.07
C PHE A 365 30.96 0.41 -13.10
N GLY A 366 32.12 -0.24 -13.24
CA GLY A 366 33.30 0.00 -12.41
C GLY A 366 33.19 -0.52 -10.98
N ARG A 367 32.20 -1.39 -10.68
CA ARG A 367 31.99 -1.93 -9.33
C ARG A 367 32.75 -3.23 -9.12
N TYR A 368 33.12 -3.50 -7.86
CA TYR A 368 33.70 -4.77 -7.48
C TYR A 368 32.66 -5.91 -7.62
N PRO A 369 32.89 -6.93 -8.46
CA PRO A 369 31.89 -7.96 -8.74
C PRO A 369 31.37 -8.72 -7.51
N ASN A 370 32.24 -9.00 -6.52
CA ASN A 370 31.84 -9.68 -5.28
C ASN A 370 31.32 -8.72 -4.19
N GLY A 371 31.24 -7.42 -4.49
CA GLY A 371 30.57 -6.43 -3.65
C GLY A 371 29.05 -6.60 -3.68
N LEU A 372 28.51 -7.13 -4.78
CA LEU A 372 27.10 -7.43 -4.96
C LEU A 372 26.72 -8.72 -4.23
N LYS A 373 25.96 -8.59 -3.14
CA LYS A 373 25.46 -9.72 -2.35
C LYS A 373 24.26 -10.36 -3.04
N ILE A 374 24.18 -11.68 -3.01
CA ILE A 374 23.06 -12.44 -3.58
C ILE A 374 22.32 -13.07 -2.41
N ILE A 375 21.02 -12.78 -2.31
CA ILE A 375 20.14 -13.32 -1.28
C ILE A 375 19.13 -14.21 -1.98
N ALA A 376 19.27 -15.53 -1.77
CA ALA A 376 18.33 -16.51 -2.29
C ALA A 376 17.11 -16.61 -1.37
N GLY A 377 15.91 -16.46 -1.92
CA GLY A 377 14.67 -16.75 -1.21
C GLY A 377 14.48 -18.25 -1.02
N VAL A 378 14.20 -18.70 0.20
CA VAL A 378 13.90 -20.09 0.54
C VAL A 378 12.74 -20.16 1.54
N PHE A 379 11.95 -21.22 1.46
CA PHE A 379 10.90 -21.53 2.42
C PHE A 379 11.28 -22.82 3.16
N ILE A 380 11.39 -22.76 4.49
CA ILE A 380 11.90 -23.86 5.30
C ILE A 380 10.79 -24.43 6.18
N ILE A 381 10.60 -25.75 6.10
CA ILE A 381 9.84 -26.53 7.08
C ILE A 381 10.82 -27.46 7.79
N VAL A 382 11.10 -27.13 9.05
CA VAL A 382 11.98 -27.92 9.90
C VAL A 382 11.20 -28.63 11.00
N ALA A 383 11.61 -29.85 11.31
CA ALA A 383 11.15 -30.68 12.43
C ALA A 383 12.29 -31.57 12.97
N GLU A 384 12.02 -32.42 13.95
CA GLU A 384 13.01 -33.29 14.58
C GLU A 384 13.51 -34.41 13.65
N THR A 385 12.64 -34.90 12.76
CA THR A 385 12.99 -35.90 11.73
C THR A 385 12.45 -35.48 10.36
N ASN A 386 12.97 -36.11 9.30
CA ASN A 386 12.52 -35.86 7.93
C ASN A 386 11.04 -36.24 7.75
N GLU A 387 10.60 -37.34 8.36
CA GLU A 387 9.22 -37.80 8.33
C GLU A 387 8.30 -36.81 9.06
N ALA A 388 8.74 -36.26 10.19
CA ALA A 388 7.99 -35.25 10.93
C ALA A 388 7.87 -33.94 10.14
N ALA A 389 8.92 -33.53 9.44
CA ALA A 389 8.91 -32.33 8.58
C ALA A 389 7.96 -32.51 7.39
N GLN A 390 7.97 -33.70 6.78
CA GLN A 390 7.05 -34.05 5.70
C GLN A 390 5.59 -34.09 6.20
N ALA A 391 5.34 -34.72 7.35
CA ALA A 391 4.02 -34.74 7.97
C ALA A 391 3.51 -33.33 8.28
N LYS A 392 4.41 -32.43 8.70
CA LYS A 392 4.09 -31.01 8.93
C LYS A 392 3.77 -30.28 7.62
N LEU A 393 4.50 -30.52 6.53
CA LEU A 393 4.15 -29.99 5.21
C LEU A 393 2.76 -30.49 4.77
N ASP A 394 2.50 -31.78 4.91
CA ASP A 394 1.24 -32.40 4.51
C ASP A 394 0.08 -31.84 5.32
N ASP A 395 0.30 -31.56 6.61
CA ASP A 395 -0.70 -30.93 7.47
C ASP A 395 -0.97 -29.47 7.10
N LEU A 396 0.08 -28.66 6.95
CA LEU A 396 -0.04 -27.26 6.52
C LEU A 396 -0.75 -27.13 5.16
N SER A 397 -0.47 -28.05 4.23
CA SER A 397 -1.06 -28.06 2.90
C SER A 397 -2.58 -28.23 2.90
N LYS A 398 -3.18 -28.81 3.96
CA LYS A 398 -4.64 -28.96 4.10
C LYS A 398 -5.36 -27.63 4.31
N TYR A 399 -4.66 -26.64 4.86
CA TYR A 399 -5.21 -25.30 5.11
C TYR A 399 -5.09 -24.38 3.89
N GLY A 400 -4.33 -24.81 2.88
CA GLY A 400 -4.09 -24.09 1.66
C GLY A 400 -5.34 -23.72 0.87
N ASP A 401 -5.33 -22.52 0.29
CA ASP A 401 -6.38 -22.05 -0.60
C ASP A 401 -5.94 -22.16 -2.08
N ARG A 402 -6.52 -23.12 -2.80
CA ARG A 402 -6.24 -23.33 -4.21
C ARG A 402 -6.61 -22.12 -5.06
N GLU A 403 -7.76 -21.50 -4.81
CA GLU A 403 -8.19 -20.35 -5.60
C GLU A 403 -7.33 -19.13 -5.28
N GLY A 404 -7.00 -18.92 -4.01
CA GLY A 404 -6.04 -17.88 -3.60
C GLY A 404 -4.67 -18.04 -4.28
N ALA A 405 -4.17 -19.28 -4.42
CA ALA A 405 -2.92 -19.56 -5.13
C ALA A 405 -2.98 -19.26 -6.63
N LEU A 406 -4.11 -19.52 -7.28
CA LEU A 406 -4.32 -19.16 -8.69
C LEU A 406 -4.52 -17.65 -8.88
N ALA A 407 -5.14 -16.97 -7.92
CA ALA A 407 -5.24 -15.51 -7.90
C ALA A 407 -3.87 -14.85 -7.75
N LEU A 408 -3.02 -15.34 -6.84
CA LEU A 408 -1.62 -14.90 -6.73
C LEU A 408 -0.85 -15.12 -8.04
N PHE A 409 -1.03 -16.27 -8.69
CA PHE A 409 -0.44 -16.52 -10.01
C PHE A 409 -0.89 -15.46 -11.02
N GLY A 410 -2.17 -15.11 -11.04
CA GLY A 410 -2.70 -14.06 -11.91
C GLY A 410 -2.09 -12.69 -11.61
N GLY A 411 -1.95 -12.32 -10.33
CA GLY A 411 -1.31 -11.07 -9.91
C GLY A 411 0.16 -10.95 -10.33
N TRP A 412 0.94 -12.03 -10.20
CA TRP A 412 2.36 -12.03 -10.55
C TRP A 412 2.63 -12.13 -12.05
N SER A 413 1.82 -12.91 -12.75
CA SER A 413 2.06 -13.23 -14.16
C SER A 413 1.29 -12.33 -15.12
N GLY A 414 0.21 -11.70 -14.66
CA GLY A 414 -0.75 -10.97 -15.50
C GLY A 414 -1.71 -11.88 -16.26
N PHE A 415 -1.67 -13.20 -16.06
CA PHE A 415 -2.48 -14.17 -16.79
C PHE A 415 -3.58 -14.80 -15.96
N ASP A 416 -4.80 -14.76 -16.50
CA ASP A 416 -5.97 -15.39 -15.90
C ASP A 416 -6.10 -16.86 -16.34
N LEU A 417 -5.74 -17.78 -15.44
CA LEU A 417 -5.83 -19.22 -15.68
C LEU A 417 -7.26 -19.77 -15.66
N SER A 418 -8.26 -18.98 -15.22
CA SER A 418 -9.66 -19.43 -15.20
C SER A 418 -10.20 -19.72 -16.60
N LYS A 419 -9.64 -19.06 -17.62
CA LYS A 419 -9.99 -19.21 -19.04
C LYS A 419 -9.60 -20.55 -19.66
N TYR A 420 -8.74 -21.33 -18.98
CA TYR A 420 -8.24 -22.61 -19.47
C TYR A 420 -8.97 -23.79 -18.81
N SER A 421 -8.92 -24.96 -19.45
CA SER A 421 -9.45 -26.21 -18.87
C SER A 421 -8.64 -26.63 -17.62
N ASP A 422 -9.31 -27.24 -16.64
CA ASP A 422 -8.67 -27.78 -15.43
C ASP A 422 -7.65 -28.90 -15.72
N LYS A 423 -7.78 -29.57 -16.87
CA LYS A 423 -6.85 -30.62 -17.32
C LYS A 423 -5.76 -30.10 -18.26
N GLN A 424 -5.83 -28.82 -18.68
CA GLN A 424 -4.86 -28.24 -19.60
C GLN A 424 -3.46 -28.29 -18.98
N ASP A 425 -2.51 -28.81 -19.73
CA ASP A 425 -1.10 -28.75 -19.35
C ASP A 425 -0.50 -27.45 -19.87
N PHE A 426 -0.10 -26.57 -18.95
CA PHE A 426 0.41 -25.24 -19.25
C PHE A 426 1.83 -25.24 -19.83
N ARG A 427 2.48 -26.41 -19.95
CA ARG A 427 3.72 -26.56 -20.72
C ARG A 427 3.49 -26.51 -22.23
N PHE A 428 2.25 -26.67 -22.68
CA PHE A 428 1.89 -26.78 -24.10
C PHE A 428 0.88 -25.73 -24.56
N VAL A 429 0.66 -24.67 -23.79
CA VAL A 429 -0.22 -23.56 -24.21
C VAL A 429 0.50 -22.65 -25.21
N ASP A 430 -0.31 -21.95 -26.02
CA ASP A 430 0.20 -21.02 -27.03
C ASP A 430 0.82 -19.77 -26.40
N GLU A 431 0.35 -19.36 -25.21
CA GLU A 431 0.86 -18.20 -24.47
C GLU A 431 2.33 -18.41 -24.05
N PRO A 432 3.30 -17.73 -24.71
CA PRO A 432 4.72 -18.05 -24.56
C PRO A 432 5.24 -17.80 -23.15
N THR A 433 4.69 -16.80 -22.46
CA THR A 433 5.13 -16.41 -21.11
C THR A 433 4.74 -17.45 -20.07
N ILE A 434 3.47 -17.90 -20.11
CA ILE A 434 2.97 -18.98 -19.24
C ILE A 434 3.76 -20.26 -19.52
N ARG A 435 3.93 -20.61 -20.81
CA ARG A 435 4.66 -21.81 -21.21
C ARG A 435 6.09 -21.82 -20.70
N SER A 436 6.81 -20.70 -20.85
CA SER A 436 8.19 -20.56 -20.38
C SER A 436 8.30 -20.75 -18.86
N MET A 437 7.45 -20.06 -18.10
CA MET A 437 7.42 -20.12 -16.64
C MET A 437 7.12 -21.53 -16.13
N VAL A 438 6.07 -22.16 -16.64
CA VAL A 438 5.65 -23.50 -16.20
C VAL A 438 6.65 -24.57 -16.62
N THR A 439 7.26 -24.44 -17.80
CA THR A 439 8.34 -25.35 -18.24
C THR A 439 9.56 -25.24 -17.33
N HIS A 440 9.88 -24.04 -16.85
CA HIS A 440 10.94 -23.85 -15.87
C HIS A 440 10.59 -24.54 -14.53
N TRP A 441 9.38 -24.33 -13.99
CA TRP A 441 8.96 -25.00 -12.76
C TRP A 441 8.93 -26.53 -12.88
N ALA A 442 8.50 -27.05 -14.02
CA ALA A 442 8.50 -28.49 -14.28
C ALA A 442 9.89 -29.13 -14.24
N LYS A 443 10.96 -28.35 -14.41
CA LYS A 443 12.35 -28.80 -14.32
C LYS A 443 12.97 -28.57 -12.94
N THR A 444 12.35 -27.76 -12.09
CA THR A 444 13.00 -27.18 -10.89
C THR A 444 12.24 -27.39 -9.60
N VAL A 445 10.96 -27.77 -9.65
CA VAL A 445 10.18 -28.09 -8.46
C VAL A 445 10.28 -29.60 -8.20
N PRO A 446 10.95 -30.03 -7.10
CA PRO A 446 11.14 -31.44 -6.79
C PRO A 446 9.82 -32.20 -6.65
N GLY A 447 9.80 -33.48 -7.03
CA GLY A 447 8.61 -34.34 -6.87
C GLY A 447 7.47 -34.07 -7.86
N THR A 448 7.74 -33.25 -8.90
CA THR A 448 6.80 -32.98 -10.01
C THR A 448 7.18 -33.70 -11.31
N GLU A 449 8.23 -34.53 -11.29
CA GLU A 449 8.67 -35.30 -12.46
C GLU A 449 7.52 -36.16 -13.04
N GLY A 450 7.34 -36.08 -14.36
CA GLY A 450 6.31 -36.83 -15.08
C GLY A 450 4.86 -36.39 -14.83
N LYS A 451 4.60 -35.43 -13.94
CA LYS A 451 3.23 -34.94 -13.67
C LYS A 451 2.81 -33.86 -14.69
N PRO A 452 1.52 -33.81 -15.09
CA PRO A 452 1.01 -32.72 -15.89
C PRO A 452 0.97 -31.43 -15.06
N TRP A 453 1.43 -30.33 -15.64
CA TRP A 453 1.40 -29.01 -15.02
C TRP A 453 0.07 -28.32 -15.34
N ASN A 454 -0.99 -28.80 -14.71
CA ASN A 454 -2.32 -28.22 -14.79
C ASN A 454 -2.61 -27.28 -13.60
N LYS A 455 -3.81 -26.69 -13.56
CA LYS A 455 -4.18 -25.74 -12.48
C LYS A 455 -4.01 -26.32 -11.07
N LYS A 456 -4.26 -27.63 -10.90
CA LYS A 456 -4.10 -28.32 -9.61
C LYS A 456 -2.63 -28.38 -9.21
N THR A 457 -1.74 -28.77 -10.12
CA THR A 457 -0.29 -28.86 -9.87
C THR A 457 0.32 -27.48 -9.60
N ILE A 458 -0.08 -26.47 -10.38
CA ILE A 458 0.35 -25.08 -10.17
C ILE A 458 -0.07 -24.60 -8.79
N ALA A 459 -1.35 -24.71 -8.46
CA ALA A 459 -1.85 -24.26 -7.17
C ALA A 459 -1.20 -25.01 -6.00
N TYR A 460 -1.06 -26.34 -6.08
CA TYR A 460 -0.37 -27.13 -5.06
C TYR A 460 1.07 -26.67 -4.84
N SER A 461 1.78 -26.34 -5.92
CA SER A 461 3.16 -25.83 -5.83
C SER A 461 3.25 -24.45 -5.18
N LEU A 462 2.21 -23.62 -5.32
CA LEU A 462 2.18 -22.23 -4.84
C LEU A 462 1.54 -22.05 -3.46
N ILE A 463 0.70 -23.00 -3.00
CA ILE A 463 -0.03 -22.93 -1.72
C ILE A 463 0.92 -22.75 -0.53
N ILE A 464 2.06 -23.45 -0.55
CA ILE A 464 3.12 -23.31 0.45
C ILE A 464 4.33 -22.66 -0.22
N GLY A 465 4.94 -21.66 0.40
CA GLY A 465 6.17 -21.00 -0.04
C GLY A 465 6.11 -20.19 -1.34
N GLY A 466 4.94 -20.06 -1.98
CA GLY A 466 4.79 -19.33 -3.24
C GLY A 466 5.73 -19.85 -4.32
N GLN A 467 6.45 -18.93 -4.99
CA GLN A 467 7.46 -19.28 -5.99
C GLN A 467 8.82 -19.68 -5.40
N SER A 468 9.00 -19.59 -4.08
CA SER A 468 10.29 -19.89 -3.47
C SER A 468 10.53 -21.41 -3.40
N PRO A 469 11.79 -21.86 -3.54
CA PRO A 469 12.16 -23.24 -3.24
C PRO A 469 11.78 -23.61 -1.81
N LYS A 470 11.40 -24.87 -1.61
CA LYS A 470 11.02 -25.43 -0.33
C LYS A 470 12.11 -26.37 0.14
N ILE A 471 12.55 -26.22 1.37
CA ILE A 471 13.46 -27.13 2.05
C ILE A 471 12.68 -27.76 3.20
N VAL A 472 12.51 -29.08 3.17
CA VAL A 472 11.67 -29.81 4.13
C VAL A 472 12.48 -30.96 4.68
N GLY A 473 12.76 -30.93 5.97
CA GLY A 473 13.58 -31.95 6.62
C GLY A 473 13.91 -31.65 8.07
N ASN A 474 14.78 -32.46 8.65
CA ASN A 474 15.39 -32.18 9.93
C ASN A 474 16.44 -31.05 9.82
N ALA A 475 17.02 -30.65 10.94
CA ALA A 475 18.00 -29.56 10.97
C ALA A 475 19.22 -29.82 10.09
N GLU A 476 19.71 -31.07 10.01
CA GLU A 476 20.87 -31.46 9.19
C GLU A 476 20.54 -31.36 7.69
N THR A 477 19.42 -31.95 7.26
CA THR A 477 18.95 -31.85 5.87
C THR A 477 18.72 -30.41 5.43
N VAL A 478 18.18 -29.57 6.33
CA VAL A 478 18.01 -28.13 6.05
C VAL A 478 19.35 -27.42 5.92
N ALA A 479 20.32 -27.71 6.79
CA ALA A 479 21.64 -27.10 6.73
C ALA A 479 22.39 -27.51 5.45
N ASP A 480 22.41 -28.80 5.12
CA ASP A 480 23.05 -29.34 3.91
C ASP A 480 22.51 -28.67 2.64
N GLU A 481 21.18 -28.48 2.55
CA GLU A 481 20.57 -27.82 1.40
C GLU A 481 20.83 -26.30 1.34
N LEU A 482 21.13 -25.66 2.47
CA LEU A 482 21.52 -24.25 2.49
C LEU A 482 23.01 -24.06 2.13
N GLU A 483 23.86 -25.04 2.43
CA GLU A 483 25.29 -25.05 2.08
C GLU A 483 25.55 -25.36 0.60
N ARG A 484 24.69 -26.19 0.00
CA ARG A 484 24.74 -26.60 -1.42
C ARG A 484 24.51 -25.44 -2.38
#